data_AF-A0A8J8MLR9-F1
#
_entry.id   AF-A0A8J8MLR9-F1
#
_cell.length_a   1.000
_cell.length_b   1.000
_cell.length_c   1.000
_cell.angle_alpha   90.00
_cell.angle_beta   90.00
_cell.angle_gamma   90.00
#
_symmetry.space_group_name_H-M   'P 1'
#
loop_
_entity.id
_entity.type
_entity.pdbx_description
1 polymer ?
#
loop_
_entity_poly.entity_id
_entity_poly.type
_entity_poly.pdbx_seq_one_letter_code
_entity_poly.pdbx_strand_id
1 'polypeptide(L)'
;MRINVNNTTLQSFQNNALTRNANQPFKANGAMNQNTFLNISSESVNQYFNSVFKPPINPVNMASYDYAISKGNTNEAINHYAETFADIFDNIHYHASDVNRDEYITSLSRAFAKAVDEEADDMIDDMEALFEKFDMEIPLDKKKFKELFKEVSEAIKSYHLENKPGDMGEYIEKHVDFSKNPDIKSYDAFKTVMDLVDVSTTMIHQANATKGMIVNNSPDKLISDDALAILGMHTNGLSNGLNLLSELKDKLNLDELGEAFGKGFRQVMDKQSHNLTDFSGKAQRYQEYLEKYDKLQDDIAKAEAKREAYNEKLDRANQVKDENLVKIYLKQVASMDAQIGALKAQCAEIEAEMAALRKDIASTSI
;
A
#
# COMPACT_ATOMS: atom_id res chain seq x y z
N MET A 1 -36.74 18.98 14.79
CA MET A 1 -36.77 19.95 13.66
C MET A 1 -35.66 19.52 12.71
N ARG A 2 -35.97 18.91 11.57
CA ARG A 2 -34.99 18.44 10.59
C ARG A 2 -34.52 19.65 9.78
N ILE A 3 -33.27 20.05 9.95
CA ILE A 3 -32.67 21.13 9.15
C ILE A 3 -32.39 20.55 7.77
N ASN A 4 -33.16 21.01 6.79
CA ASN A 4 -32.95 20.71 5.38
C ASN A 4 -31.83 21.63 4.88
N VAL A 5 -30.59 21.15 4.93
CA VAL A 5 -29.44 21.87 4.34
C VAL A 5 -29.59 21.73 2.83
N ASN A 6 -29.76 22.85 2.12
CA ASN A 6 -29.89 22.86 0.66
C ASN A 6 -28.61 22.29 0.01
N ASN A 7 -28.66 21.01 -0.35
CA ASN A 7 -27.59 20.23 -0.97
C ASN A 7 -27.03 20.87 -2.26
N THR A 8 -27.81 21.73 -2.92
CA THR A 8 -27.48 22.37 -4.20
C THR A 8 -26.35 23.41 -4.10
N THR A 9 -26.18 24.06 -2.95
CA THR A 9 -25.20 25.16 -2.79
C THR A 9 -23.83 24.67 -2.32
N LEU A 10 -23.78 23.57 -1.56
CA LEU A 10 -22.54 22.83 -1.32
C LEU A 10 -22.03 22.20 -2.63
N GLN A 11 -22.95 21.69 -3.47
CA GLN A 11 -22.63 21.17 -4.80
C GLN A 11 -22.06 22.25 -5.74
N SER A 12 -22.52 23.51 -5.69
CA SER A 12 -21.90 24.58 -6.48
C SER A 12 -20.50 24.94 -5.99
N PHE A 13 -20.23 24.85 -4.68
CA PHE A 13 -18.89 25.04 -4.11
C PHE A 13 -17.96 23.87 -4.52
N GLN A 14 -18.47 22.64 -4.44
CA GLN A 14 -17.79 21.40 -4.87
C GLN A 14 -17.48 21.38 -6.37
N ASN A 15 -18.44 21.76 -7.23
CA ASN A 15 -18.27 21.73 -8.68
C ASN A 15 -17.26 22.76 -9.18
N ASN A 16 -17.09 23.90 -8.48
CA ASN A 16 -16.08 24.90 -8.85
C ASN A 16 -14.67 24.46 -8.40
N ALA A 17 -14.53 23.86 -7.22
CA ALA A 17 -13.26 23.34 -6.72
C ALA A 17 -12.72 22.14 -7.52
N LEU A 18 -13.61 21.26 -8.02
CA LEU A 18 -13.23 20.00 -8.68
C LEU A 18 -12.94 20.09 -10.20
N THR A 19 -13.00 21.29 -10.82
CA THR A 19 -12.84 21.44 -12.30
C THR A 19 -11.43 21.77 -12.80
N ARG A 20 -10.40 21.80 -11.93
CA ARG A 20 -9.00 21.89 -12.39
C ARG A 20 -8.48 20.50 -12.78
N ASN A 21 -8.58 20.19 -14.07
CA ASN A 21 -7.75 19.17 -14.69
C ASN A 21 -6.38 19.81 -15.00
N ALA A 22 -5.28 19.21 -14.54
CA ALA A 22 -3.94 19.82 -14.43
C ALA A 22 -3.24 20.27 -15.74
N ASN A 23 -3.94 20.36 -16.88
CA ASN A 23 -3.31 20.57 -18.19
C ASN A 23 -4.10 21.43 -19.20
N GLN A 24 -4.95 22.38 -18.80
CA GLN A 24 -5.55 23.32 -19.77
C GLN A 24 -5.50 24.80 -19.38
N PRO A 25 -5.02 25.69 -20.28
CA PRO A 25 -5.19 27.13 -20.13
C PRO A 25 -6.65 27.52 -20.41
N PHE A 26 -7.14 28.46 -19.59
CA PHE A 26 -8.50 28.97 -19.56
C PHE A 26 -9.03 29.40 -20.95
N LYS A 27 -10.17 28.84 -21.38
CA LYS A 27 -11.08 29.51 -22.32
C LYS A 27 -12.36 29.87 -21.57
N ALA A 28 -12.43 31.13 -21.15
CA ALA A 28 -13.66 31.71 -20.63
C ALA A 28 -14.71 31.74 -21.74
N ASN A 29 -15.83 31.04 -21.54
CA ASN A 29 -17.10 31.38 -22.18
C ASN A 29 -18.24 30.74 -21.39
N GLY A 30 -19.10 31.59 -20.81
CA GLY A 30 -20.34 31.16 -20.18
C GLY A 30 -20.69 32.05 -19.00
N ALA A 31 -21.45 33.10 -19.26
CA ALA A 31 -22.00 33.99 -18.25
C ALA A 31 -22.70 33.22 -17.11
N MET A 32 -22.28 33.42 -15.87
CA MET A 32 -23.04 33.03 -14.69
C MET A 32 -23.10 34.14 -13.66
N ASN A 33 -24.29 34.21 -13.08
CA ASN A 33 -24.91 35.33 -12.38
C ASN A 33 -24.13 35.70 -11.10
N GLN A 34 -23.63 36.94 -11.04
CA GLN A 34 -23.12 37.54 -9.83
C GLN A 34 -24.30 37.76 -8.85
N ASN A 35 -24.15 37.36 -7.59
CA ASN A 35 -25.09 37.58 -6.46
C ASN A 35 -26.03 36.44 -6.03
N THR A 36 -25.52 35.21 -5.87
CA THR A 36 -26.07 34.31 -4.83
C THR A 36 -25.09 34.24 -3.67
N PHE A 37 -25.26 35.17 -2.72
CA PHE A 37 -24.54 35.14 -1.45
C PHE A 37 -24.98 33.91 -0.66
N LEU A 38 -24.02 33.02 -0.43
CA LEU A 38 -24.16 31.77 0.30
C LEU A 38 -24.42 32.04 1.78
N ASN A 39 -25.68 31.95 2.22
CA ASN A 39 -26.02 31.88 3.65
C ASN A 39 -25.91 30.41 4.11
N ILE A 40 -24.68 29.89 4.16
CA ILE A 40 -24.37 28.53 4.64
C ILE A 40 -23.99 28.64 6.12
N SER A 41 -24.48 27.73 6.97
CA SER A 41 -24.04 27.68 8.37
C SER A 41 -22.57 27.31 8.48
N SER A 42 -21.86 27.96 9.41
CA SER A 42 -20.46 27.67 9.75
C SER A 42 -20.20 26.17 9.98
N GLU A 43 -21.15 25.46 10.59
CA GLU A 43 -21.09 24.00 10.80
C GLU A 43 -20.96 23.21 9.50
N SER A 44 -21.73 23.55 8.46
CA SER A 44 -21.69 22.84 7.18
C SER A 44 -20.39 23.11 6.41
N VAL A 45 -19.85 24.32 6.56
CA VAL A 45 -18.54 24.71 6.00
C VAL A 45 -17.42 23.93 6.67
N ASN A 46 -17.44 23.83 8.00
CA ASN A 46 -16.48 23.03 8.76
C ASN A 46 -16.53 21.54 8.38
N GLN A 47 -17.74 20.97 8.26
CA GLN A 47 -17.90 19.57 7.85
C GLN A 47 -17.38 19.32 6.43
N TYR A 48 -17.63 20.25 5.50
CA TYR A 48 -17.09 20.16 4.15
C TYR A 48 -15.56 20.15 4.16
N PHE A 49 -14.89 21.14 4.76
CA PHE A 49 -13.43 21.20 4.74
C PHE A 49 -12.79 19.98 5.42
N ASN A 50 -13.34 19.52 6.55
CA ASN A 50 -12.88 18.29 7.19
C ASN A 50 -13.03 17.03 6.31
N SER A 51 -14.01 17.02 5.39
CA SER A 51 -14.21 15.89 4.48
C SER A 51 -13.26 15.91 3.28
N VAL A 52 -12.80 17.09 2.85
CA VAL A 52 -11.92 17.23 1.69
C VAL A 52 -10.46 16.92 2.05
N PHE A 53 -10.02 17.20 3.28
CA PHE A 53 -8.70 16.81 3.78
C PHE A 53 -8.66 15.36 4.29
N LYS A 54 -9.49 14.49 3.74
CA LYS A 54 -9.32 13.06 3.93
C LYS A 54 -8.41 12.56 2.81
N PRO A 55 -7.34 11.81 3.13
CA PRO A 55 -6.54 11.21 2.08
C PRO A 55 -7.46 10.31 1.24
N PRO A 56 -7.29 10.28 -0.09
CA PRO A 56 -8.19 9.56 -0.97
C PRO A 56 -8.20 8.06 -0.62
N ILE A 57 -9.24 7.61 0.09
CA ILE A 57 -9.51 6.19 0.28
C ILE A 57 -10.07 5.67 -1.03
N ASN A 58 -9.22 5.08 -1.87
CA ASN A 58 -9.72 4.30 -2.99
C ASN A 58 -10.07 2.90 -2.48
N PRO A 59 -11.35 2.52 -2.45
CA PRO A 59 -11.74 1.16 -2.15
C PRO A 59 -11.56 0.34 -3.44
N VAL A 60 -10.94 -0.84 -3.30
CA VAL A 60 -10.85 -1.89 -4.34
C VAL A 60 -9.74 -1.70 -5.39
N ASN A 61 -8.52 -2.15 -5.07
CA ASN A 61 -7.87 -3.31 -5.71
C ASN A 61 -6.49 -3.54 -5.04
N MET A 62 -6.34 -4.60 -4.22
CA MET A 62 -5.05 -4.97 -3.59
C MET A 62 -4.02 -5.52 -4.59
N ALA A 63 -4.30 -5.47 -5.89
CA ALA A 63 -3.59 -6.21 -6.93
C ALA A 63 -2.36 -5.51 -7.53
N SER A 64 -1.98 -4.30 -7.12
CA SER A 64 -0.70 -3.74 -7.53
C SER A 64 0.06 -3.11 -6.37
N TYR A 65 1.31 -3.54 -6.22
CA TYR A 65 2.26 -3.01 -5.26
C TYR A 65 2.58 -1.52 -5.49
N ASP A 66 2.55 -1.09 -6.76
CA ASP A 66 2.61 0.33 -7.14
C ASP A 66 1.48 1.15 -6.51
N TYR A 67 0.34 0.50 -6.18
CA TYR A 67 -0.83 1.16 -5.59
C TYR A 67 -0.81 1.20 -4.06
N ALA A 68 -0.14 0.25 -3.39
CA ALA A 68 0.07 0.30 -1.94
C ALA A 68 1.05 1.41 -1.55
N ILE A 69 2.05 1.67 -2.40
CA ILE A 69 2.88 2.89 -2.32
C ILE A 69 2.04 4.14 -2.66
N SER A 70 1.06 4.03 -3.57
CA SER A 70 0.15 5.13 -3.92
C SER A 70 -1.05 5.32 -2.97
N LYS A 71 -1.06 4.69 -1.79
CA LYS A 71 -2.06 4.99 -0.75
C LYS A 71 -1.78 6.30 0.00
N GLY A 72 -0.82 7.09 -0.48
CA GLY A 72 -0.35 8.31 0.15
C GLY A 72 0.59 7.91 1.26
N ASN A 73 1.89 7.88 0.98
CA ASN A 73 2.85 8.02 2.07
C ASN A 73 2.57 9.36 2.77
N THR A 74 2.95 9.47 4.04
CA THR A 74 2.69 10.63 4.89
C THR A 74 3.15 11.94 4.21
N ASN A 75 4.27 11.89 3.50
CA ASN A 75 4.78 13.01 2.69
C ASN A 75 3.80 13.44 1.58
N GLU A 76 3.25 12.49 0.82
CA GLU A 76 2.24 12.71 -0.20
C GLU A 76 0.92 13.20 0.39
N ALA A 77 0.52 12.69 1.56
CA ALA A 77 -0.69 13.14 2.26
C ALA A 77 -0.58 14.62 2.66
N ILE A 78 0.53 15.02 3.30
CA ILE A 78 0.78 16.42 3.65
C ILE A 78 0.81 17.30 2.40
N ASN A 79 1.49 16.86 1.34
CA ASN A 79 1.55 17.60 0.08
C ASN A 79 0.15 17.74 -0.55
N HIS A 80 -0.65 16.67 -0.55
CA HIS A 80 -2.03 16.70 -1.04
C HIS A 80 -2.90 17.66 -0.22
N TYR A 81 -2.78 17.66 1.11
CA TYR A 81 -3.49 18.62 1.96
C TYR A 81 -3.08 20.06 1.63
N ALA A 82 -1.79 20.30 1.40
CA ALA A 82 -1.28 21.63 1.06
C ALA A 82 -1.74 22.12 -0.33
N GLU A 83 -1.71 21.26 -1.35
CA GLU A 83 -2.22 21.55 -2.69
C GLU A 83 -3.73 21.84 -2.66
N THR A 84 -4.48 20.96 -1.98
CA THR A 84 -5.92 21.11 -1.77
C THR A 84 -6.26 22.41 -1.03
N PHE A 85 -5.44 22.76 -0.03
CA PHE A 85 -5.59 24.04 0.65
C PHE A 85 -5.43 25.21 -0.32
N ALA A 86 -4.37 25.22 -1.13
CA ALA A 86 -4.09 26.31 -2.07
C ALA A 86 -5.20 26.46 -3.12
N ASP A 87 -5.69 25.35 -3.69
CA ASP A 87 -6.79 25.37 -4.66
C ASP A 87 -8.10 25.89 -4.05
N ILE A 88 -8.44 25.48 -2.83
CA ILE A 88 -9.65 25.98 -2.15
C ILE A 88 -9.47 27.44 -1.73
N PHE A 89 -8.28 27.82 -1.28
CA PHE A 89 -7.96 29.19 -0.89
C PHE A 89 -8.15 30.16 -2.07
N ASP A 90 -7.62 29.83 -3.24
CA ASP A 90 -7.84 30.61 -4.47
C ASP A 90 -9.34 30.75 -4.76
N ASN A 91 -10.09 29.65 -4.74
CA ASN A 91 -11.53 29.67 -4.97
C ASN A 91 -12.28 30.57 -3.97
N ILE A 92 -11.95 30.52 -2.68
CA ILE A 92 -12.52 31.40 -1.66
C ILE A 92 -12.15 32.86 -1.96
N HIS A 93 -10.89 33.12 -2.33
CA HIS A 93 -10.42 34.48 -2.62
C HIS A 93 -11.16 35.10 -3.81
N TYR A 94 -11.34 34.34 -4.90
CA TYR A 94 -11.99 34.81 -6.13
C TYR A 94 -13.52 34.89 -6.06
N HIS A 95 -14.17 34.03 -5.26
CA HIS A 95 -15.62 33.86 -5.33
C HIS A 95 -16.38 34.18 -4.04
N ALA A 96 -15.74 34.19 -2.87
CA ALA A 96 -16.40 34.56 -1.63
C ALA A 96 -16.55 36.08 -1.48
N SER A 97 -17.66 36.50 -0.88
CA SER A 97 -17.85 37.90 -0.47
C SER A 97 -16.84 38.28 0.62
N ASP A 98 -16.47 39.57 0.66
CA ASP A 98 -15.54 40.06 1.70
C ASP A 98 -16.02 39.74 3.12
N VAL A 99 -17.34 39.73 3.34
CA VAL A 99 -17.96 39.42 4.64
C VAL A 99 -17.74 37.97 5.08
N ASN A 100 -17.71 37.01 4.14
CA ASN A 100 -17.60 35.58 4.45
C ASN A 100 -16.20 35.02 4.20
N ARG A 101 -15.33 35.75 3.47
CA ARG A 101 -13.99 35.31 3.07
C ARG A 101 -13.15 34.94 4.29
N ASP A 102 -13.10 35.80 5.29
CA ASP A 102 -12.28 35.58 6.50
C ASP A 102 -12.76 34.37 7.31
N GLU A 103 -14.08 34.18 7.43
CA GLU A 103 -14.66 33.03 8.12
C GLU A 103 -14.32 31.71 7.40
N TYR A 104 -14.40 31.70 6.07
CA TYR A 104 -14.10 30.52 5.27
C TYR A 104 -12.61 30.19 5.27
N ILE A 105 -11.72 31.18 5.16
CA ILE A 105 -10.26 30.97 5.26
C ILE A 105 -9.89 30.46 6.66
N THR A 106 -10.52 30.99 7.71
CA THR A 106 -10.30 30.52 9.09
C THR A 106 -10.73 29.06 9.25
N SER A 107 -11.87 28.70 8.67
CA SER A 107 -12.39 27.32 8.74
C SER A 107 -11.53 26.36 7.91
N LEU A 108 -11.05 26.78 6.74
CA LEU A 108 -10.12 26.02 5.91
C LEU A 108 -8.79 25.79 6.64
N SER A 109 -8.22 26.84 7.25
CA SER A 109 -7.00 26.76 8.05
C SER A 109 -7.15 25.82 9.24
N ARG A 110 -8.31 25.84 9.91
CA ARG A 110 -8.59 24.91 11.01
C ARG A 110 -8.66 23.46 10.53
N ALA A 111 -9.30 23.20 9.39
CA ALA A 111 -9.42 21.86 8.84
C ALA A 111 -8.06 21.30 8.38
N PHE A 112 -7.23 22.11 7.73
CA PHE A 112 -5.86 21.76 7.38
C PHE A 112 -5.02 21.43 8.62
N ALA A 113 -5.01 22.34 9.61
CA ALA A 113 -4.26 22.13 10.85
C ALA A 113 -4.71 20.87 11.60
N LYS A 114 -6.01 20.56 11.55
CA LYS A 114 -6.56 19.33 12.11
C LYS A 114 -6.06 18.09 11.37
N ALA A 115 -6.13 18.06 10.04
CA ALA A 115 -5.66 16.92 9.24
C ALA A 115 -4.17 16.66 9.44
N VAL A 116 -3.35 17.72 9.50
CA VAL A 116 -1.92 17.63 9.81
C VAL A 116 -1.65 17.10 11.23
N ASP A 117 -2.47 17.50 12.22
CA ASP A 117 -2.29 17.02 13.60
C ASP A 117 -2.68 15.55 13.76
N GLU A 118 -3.72 15.10 13.03
CA GLU A 118 -4.14 13.69 12.96
C GLU A 118 -3.06 12.84 12.27
N GLU A 119 -2.53 13.28 11.13
CA GLU A 119 -1.45 12.59 10.41
C GLU A 119 -0.15 12.47 11.25
N ALA A 120 0.18 13.53 12.00
CA ALA A 120 1.33 13.51 12.89
C ALA A 120 1.15 12.53 14.08
N ASP A 121 -0.08 12.37 14.58
CA ASP A 121 -0.39 11.35 15.60
C ASP A 121 -0.30 9.95 15.01
N ASP A 122 -0.88 9.71 13.85
CA ASP A 122 -0.84 8.40 13.16
C ASP A 122 0.62 7.97 12.90
N MET A 123 1.47 8.89 12.43
CA MET A 123 2.90 8.63 12.22
C MET A 123 3.66 8.32 13.53
N ILE A 124 3.32 8.98 14.64
CA ILE A 124 3.89 8.66 15.96
C ILE A 124 3.45 7.25 16.38
N ASP A 125 2.16 6.95 16.28
CA ASP A 125 1.60 5.65 16.65
C ASP A 125 2.24 4.51 15.83
N ASP A 126 2.46 4.73 14.54
CA ASP A 126 3.16 3.77 13.66
C ASP A 126 4.64 3.59 14.08
N MET A 127 5.35 4.67 14.39
CA MET A 127 6.71 4.55 14.94
C MET A 127 6.71 3.79 16.27
N GLU A 128 5.77 4.07 17.17
CA GLU A 128 5.66 3.37 18.44
C GLU A 128 5.40 1.88 18.26
N ALA A 129 4.48 1.52 17.38
CA ALA A 129 4.18 0.13 17.06
C ALA A 129 5.41 -0.60 16.50
N LEU A 130 6.22 0.06 15.67
CA LEU A 130 7.47 -0.51 15.15
C LEU A 130 8.50 -0.75 16.26
N PHE A 131 8.62 0.15 17.24
CA PHE A 131 9.56 0.01 18.35
C PHE A 131 9.09 -1.04 19.37
N GLU A 132 7.81 -1.00 19.76
CA GLU A 132 7.22 -1.92 20.74
C GLU A 132 7.36 -3.38 20.30
N LYS A 133 7.20 -3.64 19.00
CA LYS A 133 7.38 -4.96 18.39
C LYS A 133 8.75 -5.60 18.64
N PHE A 134 9.77 -4.79 18.91
CA PHE A 134 11.12 -5.26 19.23
C PHE A 134 11.51 -5.07 20.70
N ASP A 135 10.51 -4.89 21.57
CA ASP A 135 10.66 -4.59 22.99
C ASP A 135 11.54 -3.34 23.23
N MET A 136 11.39 -2.33 22.38
CA MET A 136 12.12 -1.08 22.44
C MET A 136 11.15 0.07 22.73
N GLU A 137 11.58 1.03 23.55
CA GLU A 137 10.87 2.30 23.72
C GLU A 137 11.36 3.28 22.65
N ILE A 138 10.44 4.06 22.06
CA ILE A 138 10.81 5.08 21.07
C ILE A 138 11.54 6.24 21.77
N PRO A 139 12.82 6.53 21.43
CA PRO A 139 13.53 7.67 21.98
C PRO A 139 13.26 8.91 21.11
N LEU A 140 11.98 9.27 20.95
CA LEU A 140 11.51 10.42 20.17
C LEU A 140 10.82 11.41 21.11
N ASP A 141 11.21 12.68 21.07
CA ASP A 141 10.42 13.76 21.67
C ASP A 141 9.18 14.01 20.81
N LYS A 142 8.11 13.28 21.11
CA LYS A 142 6.82 13.34 20.39
C LYS A 142 6.30 14.76 20.25
N LYS A 143 6.43 15.59 21.29
CA LYS A 143 5.94 16.97 21.24
C LYS A 143 6.75 17.77 20.22
N LYS A 144 8.07 17.66 20.24
CA LYS A 144 8.95 18.33 19.27
C LYS A 144 8.79 17.80 17.86
N PHE A 145 8.53 16.50 17.71
CA PHE A 145 8.18 15.90 16.42
C PHE A 145 6.88 16.50 15.87
N LYS A 146 5.79 16.55 16.64
CA LYS A 146 4.52 17.17 16.18
C LYS A 146 4.68 18.66 15.86
N GLU A 147 5.49 19.39 16.63
CA GLU A 147 5.82 20.79 16.32
C GLU A 147 6.53 20.90 14.97
N LEU A 148 7.57 20.09 14.73
CA LEU A 148 8.31 20.08 13.47
C LEU A 148 7.41 19.67 12.29
N PHE A 149 6.59 18.64 12.45
CA PHE A 149 5.68 18.14 11.44
C PHE A 149 4.70 19.24 10.97
N LYS A 150 4.19 20.04 11.92
CA LYS A 150 3.35 21.21 11.63
C LYS A 150 4.10 22.30 10.90
N GLU A 151 5.32 22.63 11.34
CA GLU A 151 6.17 23.63 10.68
C GLU A 151 6.47 23.26 9.22
N VAL A 152 6.82 22.00 8.96
CA VAL A 152 7.05 21.47 7.61
C VAL A 152 5.77 21.54 6.78
N SER A 153 4.63 21.10 7.34
CA SER A 153 3.33 21.15 6.64
C SER A 153 2.91 22.58 6.28
N GLU A 154 3.13 23.53 7.18
CA GLU A 154 2.88 24.95 6.95
C GLU A 154 3.81 25.55 5.87
N ALA A 155 5.07 25.10 5.82
CA ALA A 155 6.00 25.49 4.77
C ALA A 155 5.57 24.94 3.39
N ILE A 156 5.15 23.67 3.32
CA ILE A 156 4.63 23.06 2.07
C ILE A 156 3.36 23.79 1.62
N LYS A 157 2.44 24.11 2.53
CA LYS A 157 1.26 24.93 2.23
C LYS A 157 1.64 26.30 1.68
N SER A 158 2.61 26.97 2.29
CA SER A 158 3.07 28.29 1.86
C SER A 158 3.73 28.23 0.48
N TYR A 159 4.50 27.18 0.20
CA TYR A 159 5.10 26.94 -1.11
C TYR A 159 4.05 26.89 -2.23
N HIS A 160 2.96 26.15 -2.01
CA HIS A 160 1.86 26.05 -2.98
C HIS A 160 1.06 27.35 -3.12
N LEU A 161 0.76 28.03 -2.01
CA LEU A 161 0.05 29.32 -2.03
C LEU A 161 0.84 30.41 -2.77
N GLU A 162 2.16 30.44 -2.63
CA GLU A 162 3.02 31.41 -3.28
C GLU A 162 3.28 31.07 -4.77
N ASN A 163 2.84 29.90 -5.23
CA ASN A 163 3.07 29.36 -6.57
C ASN A 163 4.55 29.53 -7.02
N LYS A 164 5.49 29.24 -6.11
CA LYS A 164 6.90 29.50 -6.36
C LYS A 164 7.49 28.50 -7.36
N PRO A 165 8.19 28.95 -8.40
CA PRO A 165 9.01 28.06 -9.22
C PRO A 165 10.27 27.69 -8.43
N GLY A 166 10.52 26.41 -8.18
CA GLY A 166 11.73 25.97 -7.50
C GLY A 166 11.67 24.54 -6.96
N ASP A 167 12.70 24.16 -6.22
CA ASP A 167 12.71 22.92 -5.45
C ASP A 167 12.01 23.14 -4.10
N MET A 168 11.05 22.27 -3.76
CA MET A 168 10.25 22.38 -2.54
C MET A 168 11.10 22.07 -1.29
N GLY A 169 12.05 21.14 -1.37
CA GLY A 169 12.93 20.80 -0.26
C GLY A 169 13.81 21.98 0.14
N GLU A 170 14.42 22.65 -0.84
CA GLU A 170 15.16 23.89 -0.60
C GLU A 170 14.30 25.00 0.00
N TYR A 171 13.01 25.08 -0.37
CA TYR A 171 12.09 26.04 0.21
C TYR A 171 11.87 25.71 1.69
N ILE A 172 11.57 24.46 2.04
CA ILE A 172 11.30 24.04 3.41
C ILE A 172 12.52 24.28 4.30
N GLU A 173 13.72 23.91 3.85
CA GLU A 173 14.98 24.13 4.59
C GLU A 173 15.27 25.61 4.89
N LYS A 174 14.74 26.54 4.08
CA LYS A 174 14.88 27.99 4.31
C LYS A 174 13.83 28.56 5.27
N HIS A 175 12.70 27.86 5.46
CA HIS A 175 11.54 28.38 6.20
C HIS A 175 11.26 27.60 7.50
N VAL A 176 11.86 26.43 7.68
CA VAL A 176 11.76 25.60 8.88
C VAL A 176 13.10 25.57 9.59
N ASP A 177 13.09 25.80 10.91
CA ASP A 177 14.29 25.81 11.73
C ASP A 177 14.48 24.46 12.42
N PHE A 178 15.06 23.51 11.69
CA PHE A 178 15.32 22.15 12.16
C PHE A 178 16.25 22.09 13.38
N SER A 179 17.02 23.14 13.68
CA SER A 179 17.91 23.17 14.85
C SER A 179 17.16 23.14 16.19
N LYS A 180 15.85 23.42 16.19
CA LYS A 180 14.98 23.36 17.36
C LYS A 180 14.48 21.95 17.67
N ASN A 181 14.60 21.01 16.73
CA ASN A 181 14.18 19.63 16.94
C ASN A 181 15.40 18.79 17.37
N PRO A 182 15.32 18.05 18.49
CA PRO A 182 16.46 17.28 18.99
C PRO A 182 16.73 15.99 18.18
N ASP A 183 15.73 15.49 17.46
CA ASP A 183 15.72 14.15 16.88
C ASP A 183 15.88 14.14 15.36
N ILE A 184 15.49 15.22 14.67
CA ILE A 184 15.53 15.36 13.21
C ILE A 184 16.04 16.75 12.85
N LYS A 185 17.17 16.82 12.12
CA LYS A 185 17.94 18.06 11.90
C LYS A 185 17.90 18.60 10.47
N SER A 186 17.17 17.95 9.57
CA SER A 186 17.00 18.37 8.17
C SER A 186 15.65 17.90 7.63
N TYR A 187 15.23 18.48 6.52
CA TYR A 187 14.05 18.04 5.78
C TYR A 187 14.27 16.69 5.12
N ASP A 188 15.47 16.41 4.60
CA ASP A 188 15.78 15.12 3.99
C ASP A 188 15.71 13.97 5.02
N ALA A 189 16.20 14.20 6.25
CA ALA A 189 16.07 13.24 7.34
C ALA A 189 14.60 13.07 7.76
N PHE A 190 13.85 14.17 7.90
CA PHE A 190 12.41 14.14 8.19
C PHE A 190 11.65 13.28 7.18
N LYS A 191 11.84 13.58 5.89
CA LYS A 191 11.22 12.86 4.78
C LYS A 191 11.58 11.37 4.79
N THR A 192 12.87 11.06 4.91
CA THR A 192 13.38 9.68 4.87
C THR A 192 12.88 8.86 6.06
N VAL A 193 12.76 9.45 7.24
CA VAL A 193 12.21 8.78 8.43
C VAL A 193 10.75 8.39 8.21
N MET A 194 9.91 9.30 7.71
CA MET A 194 8.51 8.97 7.42
C MET A 194 8.38 7.92 6.32
N ASP A 195 9.14 8.05 5.22
CA ASP A 195 9.12 7.06 4.13
C ASP A 195 9.53 5.66 4.64
N LEU A 196 10.50 5.58 5.55
CA LEU A 196 10.93 4.31 6.15
C LEU A 196 9.85 3.68 7.02
N VAL A 197 9.10 4.49 7.78
CA VAL A 197 7.98 4.03 8.61
C VAL A 197 6.85 3.52 7.72
N ASP A 198 6.39 4.33 6.76
CA ASP A 198 5.28 4.00 5.85
C ASP A 198 5.55 2.71 5.06
N VAL A 199 6.75 2.60 4.48
CA VAL A 199 7.17 1.40 3.75
C VAL A 199 7.21 0.19 4.68
N SER A 200 7.75 0.34 5.90
CA SER A 200 7.81 -0.75 6.87
C SER A 200 6.41 -1.22 7.29
N THR A 201 5.51 -0.30 7.63
CA THR A 201 4.11 -0.61 8.01
C THR A 201 3.37 -1.30 6.87
N THR A 202 3.50 -0.78 5.65
CA THR A 202 2.90 -1.38 4.45
C THR A 202 3.40 -2.80 4.21
N MET A 203 4.72 -3.02 4.33
CA MET A 203 5.31 -4.34 4.17
C MET A 203 4.88 -5.33 5.25
N ILE A 204 4.71 -4.87 6.50
CA ILE A 204 4.18 -5.71 7.59
C ILE A 204 2.76 -6.17 7.27
N HIS A 205 1.89 -5.28 6.81
CA HIS A 205 0.53 -5.64 6.39
C HIS A 205 0.53 -6.64 5.24
N GLN A 206 1.37 -6.39 4.23
CA GLN A 206 1.51 -7.28 3.08
C GLN A 206 2.02 -8.66 3.50
N ALA A 207 3.04 -8.72 4.36
CA ALA A 207 3.60 -9.96 4.86
C ALA A 207 2.56 -10.73 5.68
N ASN A 208 1.77 -10.06 6.52
CA ASN A 208 0.68 -10.69 7.27
C ASN A 208 -0.43 -11.22 6.35
N ALA A 209 -0.79 -10.50 5.29
CA ALA A 209 -1.75 -10.98 4.29
C ALA A 209 -1.23 -12.24 3.57
N THR A 210 0.03 -12.21 3.11
CA THR A 210 0.70 -13.35 2.48
C THR A 210 0.77 -14.55 3.43
N LYS A 211 1.13 -14.31 4.70
CA LYS A 211 1.15 -15.34 5.76
C LYS A 211 -0.23 -15.95 5.93
N GLY A 212 -1.28 -15.12 5.98
CA GLY A 212 -2.67 -15.57 6.06
C GLY A 212 -3.08 -16.43 4.87
N MET A 213 -2.71 -16.06 3.65
CA MET A 213 -2.99 -16.86 2.45
C MET A 213 -2.32 -18.24 2.52
N ILE A 214 -1.03 -18.29 2.84
CA ILE A 214 -0.26 -19.54 2.92
C ILE A 214 -0.75 -20.43 4.07
N VAL A 215 -0.95 -19.85 5.25
CA VAL A 215 -1.24 -20.61 6.47
C VAL A 215 -2.69 -21.08 6.53
N ASN A 216 -3.63 -20.41 5.88
CA ASN A 216 -5.06 -20.75 6.00
C ASN A 216 -5.63 -21.57 4.83
N ASN A 217 -4.83 -21.84 3.78
CA ASN A 217 -5.29 -22.57 2.60
C ASN A 217 -4.52 -23.88 2.40
N SER A 218 -5.16 -24.85 1.74
CA SER A 218 -4.48 -26.04 1.23
C SER A 218 -3.77 -25.72 -0.08
N PRO A 219 -2.73 -26.49 -0.47
CA PRO A 219 -2.10 -26.36 -1.78
C PRO A 219 -3.10 -26.38 -2.93
N ASP A 220 -4.05 -27.32 -2.92
CA ASP A 220 -5.12 -27.42 -3.94
C ASP A 220 -5.95 -26.15 -4.09
N LYS A 221 -6.21 -25.43 -2.99
CA LYS A 221 -6.94 -24.16 -3.04
C LYS A 221 -6.08 -23.03 -3.58
N LEU A 222 -4.77 -23.09 -3.38
CA LEU A 222 -3.85 -22.04 -3.81
C LEU A 222 -3.47 -22.17 -5.28
N ILE A 223 -3.50 -23.38 -5.85
CA ILE A 223 -3.26 -23.58 -7.29
C ILE A 223 -4.49 -23.28 -8.17
N SER A 224 -5.63 -22.89 -7.61
CA SER A 224 -6.76 -22.40 -8.42
C SER A 224 -6.40 -21.07 -9.12
N ASP A 225 -6.93 -20.86 -10.33
CA ASP A 225 -6.51 -19.83 -11.30
C ASP A 225 -6.12 -18.45 -10.71
N ASP A 226 -6.90 -17.89 -9.79
CA ASP A 226 -6.63 -16.55 -9.25
C ASP A 226 -5.71 -16.56 -8.02
N ALA A 227 -5.74 -17.62 -7.20
CA ALA A 227 -5.09 -17.62 -5.89
C ALA A 227 -3.56 -17.67 -5.99
N LEU A 228 -3.02 -18.44 -6.95
CA LEU A 228 -1.59 -18.54 -7.20
C LEU A 228 -1.05 -17.21 -7.76
N ALA A 229 -1.80 -16.59 -8.67
CA ALA A 229 -1.46 -15.29 -9.23
C ALA A 229 -1.46 -14.20 -8.14
N ILE A 230 -2.46 -14.18 -7.25
CA ILE A 230 -2.50 -13.25 -6.11
C ILE A 230 -1.32 -13.48 -5.18
N LEU A 231 -1.01 -14.73 -4.83
CA LEU A 231 0.16 -15.03 -4.00
C LEU A 231 1.46 -14.53 -4.66
N GLY A 232 1.62 -14.75 -5.97
CA GLY A 232 2.76 -14.25 -6.74
C GLY A 232 2.85 -12.72 -6.79
N MET A 233 1.71 -12.01 -6.90
CA MET A 233 1.70 -10.56 -6.77
C MET A 233 2.15 -10.12 -5.37
N HIS A 234 1.70 -10.85 -4.34
CA HIS A 234 2.03 -10.53 -2.96
C HIS A 234 3.51 -10.72 -2.62
N THR A 235 4.11 -11.82 -3.05
CA THR A 235 5.55 -12.12 -2.86
C THR A 235 6.43 -11.16 -3.64
N ASN A 236 6.08 -10.85 -4.90
CA ASN A 236 6.79 -9.86 -5.70
C ASN A 236 6.74 -8.46 -5.06
N GLY A 237 5.58 -8.09 -4.50
CA GLY A 237 5.43 -6.84 -3.76
C GLY A 237 6.38 -6.77 -2.56
N LEU A 238 6.49 -7.85 -1.77
CA LEU A 238 7.45 -7.90 -0.66
C LEU A 238 8.90 -7.71 -1.11
N SER A 239 9.31 -8.34 -2.21
CA SER A 239 10.65 -8.17 -2.78
C SER A 239 10.92 -6.73 -3.22
N ASN A 240 9.97 -6.09 -3.91
CA ASN A 240 10.08 -4.69 -4.31
C ASN A 240 10.16 -3.76 -3.09
N GLY A 241 9.39 -4.04 -2.04
CA GLY A 241 9.45 -3.30 -0.79
C GLY A 241 10.76 -3.43 -0.05
N LEU A 242 11.35 -4.63 -0.03
CA LEU A 242 12.66 -4.84 0.59
C LEU A 242 13.74 -4.02 -0.11
N ASN A 243 13.68 -3.90 -1.44
CA ASN A 243 14.60 -3.06 -2.20
C ASN A 243 14.43 -1.58 -1.83
N LEU A 244 13.19 -1.07 -1.82
CA LEU A 244 12.91 0.32 -1.42
C LEU A 244 13.33 0.60 0.03
N LEU A 245 13.03 -0.31 0.96
CA LEU A 245 13.43 -0.22 2.35
C LEU A 245 14.97 -0.17 2.46
N SER A 246 15.69 -0.98 1.69
CA SER A 246 17.16 -0.94 1.65
C SER A 246 17.68 0.40 1.13
N GLU A 247 17.13 0.89 0.02
CA GLU A 247 17.52 2.19 -0.56
C GLU A 247 17.29 3.35 0.40
N LEU A 248 16.14 3.38 1.07
CA LEU A 248 15.83 4.41 2.07
C LEU A 248 16.74 4.32 3.29
N LYS A 249 17.07 3.10 3.76
CA LYS A 249 18.03 2.91 4.85
C LYS A 249 19.44 3.38 4.50
N ASP A 250 19.83 3.25 3.23
CA ASP A 250 21.13 3.71 2.75
C ASP A 250 21.16 5.24 2.57
N LYS A 251 20.01 5.86 2.28
CA LYS A 251 19.86 7.32 2.22
C LYS A 251 19.82 7.97 3.61
N LEU A 252 19.40 7.24 4.65
CA LEU A 252 19.26 7.80 5.99
C LEU A 252 20.62 8.24 6.56
N ASN A 253 20.82 9.56 6.66
CA ASN A 253 21.99 10.13 7.32
C ASN A 253 21.79 10.19 8.84
N LEU A 254 22.48 9.32 9.59
CA LEU A 254 22.36 9.26 11.04
C LEU A 254 22.90 10.51 11.75
N ASP A 255 23.80 11.27 11.13
CA ASP A 255 24.33 12.51 11.72
C ASP A 255 23.25 13.62 11.79
N GLU A 256 22.25 13.52 10.92
CA GLU A 256 21.07 14.40 10.87
C GLU A 256 19.96 13.96 11.84
N LEU A 257 20.19 12.90 12.61
CA LEU A 257 19.27 12.47 13.67
C LEU A 257 19.84 12.75 15.08
N GLY A 258 18.95 12.81 16.06
CA GLY A 258 19.35 12.74 17.47
C GLY A 258 20.01 11.41 17.78
N GLU A 259 21.08 11.37 18.58
CA GLU A 259 21.88 10.15 18.78
C GLU A 259 21.06 8.96 19.28
N ALA A 260 20.20 9.20 20.28
CA ALA A 260 19.32 8.17 20.84
C ALA A 260 18.28 7.70 19.82
N PHE A 261 17.56 8.65 19.21
CA PHE A 261 16.56 8.38 18.17
C PHE A 261 17.16 7.63 16.98
N GLY A 262 18.20 8.16 16.35
CA GLY A 262 18.83 7.59 15.17
C GLY A 262 19.39 6.19 15.40
N LYS A 263 20.03 5.94 16.56
CA LYS A 263 20.49 4.59 16.91
C LYS A 263 19.33 3.62 17.11
N GLY A 264 18.30 4.03 17.86
CA GLY A 264 17.11 3.20 18.09
C GLY A 264 16.38 2.88 16.79
N PHE A 265 16.15 3.91 15.96
CA PHE A 265 15.45 3.81 14.68
C PHE A 265 16.21 2.90 13.71
N ARG A 266 17.55 3.07 13.60
CA ARG A 266 18.37 2.18 12.76
C ARG A 266 18.29 0.73 13.21
N GLN A 267 18.34 0.46 14.52
CA GLN A 267 18.21 -0.88 15.06
C GLN A 267 16.86 -1.51 14.74
N VAL A 268 15.77 -0.76 14.88
CA VAL A 268 14.41 -1.21 14.52
C VAL A 268 14.32 -1.51 13.03
N MET A 269 14.81 -0.62 12.16
CA MET A 269 14.82 -0.82 10.71
C MET A 269 15.70 -2.00 10.27
N ASP A 270 16.82 -2.27 10.95
CA ASP A 270 17.66 -3.43 10.70
C ASP A 270 16.97 -4.74 11.10
N LYS A 271 16.35 -4.79 12.29
CA LYS A 271 15.57 -5.96 12.74
C LYS A 271 14.35 -6.21 11.84
N GLN A 272 13.62 -5.16 11.47
CA GLN A 272 12.43 -5.26 10.62
C GLN A 272 12.79 -5.74 9.22
N SER A 273 13.84 -5.16 8.61
CA SER A 273 14.35 -5.59 7.31
C SER A 273 14.81 -7.06 7.33
N HIS A 274 15.47 -7.50 8.41
CA HIS A 274 15.87 -8.89 8.59
C HIS A 274 14.66 -9.84 8.64
N ASN A 275 13.67 -9.55 9.49
CA ASN A 275 12.46 -10.37 9.63
C ASN A 275 11.66 -10.45 8.32
N LEU A 276 11.49 -9.32 7.62
CA LEU A 276 10.81 -9.27 6.33
C LEU A 276 11.57 -10.04 5.25
N THR A 277 12.91 -9.99 5.27
CA THR A 277 13.75 -10.77 4.33
C THR A 277 13.62 -12.27 4.58
N ASP A 278 13.68 -12.71 5.84
CA ASP A 278 13.48 -14.13 6.20
C ASP A 278 12.09 -14.61 5.78
N PHE A 279 11.05 -13.85 6.12
CA PHE A 279 9.68 -14.17 5.71
C PHE A 279 9.52 -14.20 4.18
N SER A 280 9.99 -13.18 3.47
CA SER A 280 9.88 -13.08 2.01
C SER A 280 10.54 -14.27 1.31
N GLY A 281 11.75 -14.65 1.75
CA GLY A 281 12.44 -15.83 1.22
C GLY A 281 11.68 -17.14 1.44
N LYS A 282 11.02 -17.31 2.59
CA LYS A 282 10.16 -18.48 2.84
C LYS A 282 8.89 -18.45 1.98
N ALA A 283 8.24 -17.30 1.86
CA ALA A 283 7.02 -17.14 1.05
C ALA A 283 7.30 -17.39 -0.44
N GLN A 284 8.43 -16.90 -0.96
CA GLN A 284 8.85 -17.15 -2.34
C GLN A 284 9.11 -18.65 -2.60
N ARG A 285 9.81 -19.34 -1.70
CA ARG A 285 10.01 -20.80 -1.82
C ARG A 285 8.68 -21.56 -1.81
N TYR A 286 7.72 -21.12 -0.99
CA TYR A 286 6.40 -21.74 -0.94
C TYR A 286 5.64 -21.55 -2.26
N GLN A 287 5.71 -20.36 -2.87
CA GLN A 287 5.16 -20.11 -4.20
C GLN A 287 5.83 -21.02 -5.26
N GLU A 288 7.16 -21.13 -5.26
CA GLU A 288 7.89 -22.01 -6.20
C GLU A 288 7.46 -23.48 -6.06
N TYR A 289 7.16 -23.94 -4.83
CA TYR A 289 6.62 -25.28 -4.62
C TYR A 289 5.19 -25.43 -5.11
N LEU A 290 4.34 -24.41 -4.95
CA LEU A 290 2.99 -24.42 -5.51
C LEU A 290 3.01 -24.48 -7.04
N GLU A 291 3.88 -23.72 -7.71
CA GLU A 291 4.03 -23.76 -9.17
C GLU A 291 4.48 -25.15 -9.66
N LYS A 292 5.39 -25.80 -8.93
CA LYS A 292 5.79 -27.19 -9.23
C LYS A 292 4.64 -28.17 -8.99
N TYR A 293 3.91 -28.00 -7.88
CA TYR A 293 2.78 -28.85 -7.53
C TYR A 293 1.66 -28.73 -8.56
N ASP A 294 1.30 -27.51 -8.97
CA ASP A 294 0.33 -27.23 -10.03
C ASP A 294 0.70 -27.96 -11.33
N LYS A 295 1.96 -27.80 -11.79
CA LYS A 295 2.46 -28.49 -12.97
C LYS A 295 2.38 -30.02 -12.87
N LEU A 296 2.67 -30.59 -11.69
CA LEU A 296 2.57 -32.02 -11.48
C LEU A 296 1.12 -32.52 -11.51
N GLN A 297 0.18 -31.77 -10.93
CA GLN A 297 -1.26 -32.06 -11.04
C GLN A 297 -1.71 -32.08 -12.49
N ASP A 298 -1.23 -31.11 -13.26
CA ASP A 298 -1.48 -30.98 -14.69
C ASP A 298 -0.92 -32.16 -15.51
N ASP A 299 0.29 -32.61 -15.18
CA ASP A 299 0.93 -33.77 -15.80
C ASP A 299 0.25 -35.10 -15.41
N ILE A 300 -0.24 -35.22 -14.16
CA ILE A 300 -1.04 -36.36 -13.71
C ILE A 300 -2.35 -36.42 -14.51
N ALA A 301 -3.07 -35.31 -14.64
CA ALA A 301 -4.32 -35.26 -15.41
C ALA A 301 -4.10 -35.65 -16.88
N LYS A 302 -3.01 -35.18 -17.51
CA LYS A 302 -2.63 -35.57 -18.88
C LYS A 302 -2.28 -37.06 -18.98
N ALA A 303 -1.59 -37.62 -18.00
CA ALA A 303 -1.24 -39.03 -17.97
C ALA A 303 -2.47 -39.92 -17.75
N GLU A 304 -3.38 -39.52 -16.87
CA GLU A 304 -4.66 -40.20 -16.61
C GLU A 304 -5.56 -40.20 -17.86
N ALA A 305 -5.65 -39.07 -18.57
CA ALA A 305 -6.39 -38.99 -19.84
C ALA A 305 -5.80 -39.92 -20.92
N LYS A 306 -4.47 -40.01 -21.04
CA LYS A 306 -3.81 -40.94 -21.97
C LYS A 306 -4.02 -42.39 -21.58
N ARG A 307 -3.93 -42.70 -20.29
CA ARG A 307 -4.18 -44.03 -19.73
C ARG A 307 -5.60 -44.48 -20.07
N GLU A 308 -6.59 -43.61 -19.89
CA GLU A 308 -7.99 -43.90 -20.23
C GLU A 308 -8.18 -44.13 -21.73
N ALA A 309 -7.58 -43.29 -22.58
CA ALA A 309 -7.62 -43.49 -24.03
C ALA A 309 -6.98 -44.83 -24.49
N TYR A 310 -5.95 -45.33 -23.79
CA TYR A 310 -5.41 -46.66 -24.04
C TYR A 310 -6.32 -47.77 -23.52
N ASN A 311 -6.99 -47.55 -22.40
CA ASN A 311 -7.95 -48.50 -21.83
C ASN A 311 -9.16 -48.69 -22.76
N GLU A 312 -9.72 -47.61 -23.32
CA GLU A 312 -10.77 -47.71 -24.34
C GLU A 312 -10.34 -48.44 -25.62
N LYS A 313 -9.06 -48.29 -26.01
CA LYS A 313 -8.49 -49.01 -27.16
C LYS A 313 -8.30 -50.49 -26.84
N LEU A 314 -7.88 -50.81 -25.62
CA LEU A 314 -7.78 -52.17 -25.11
C LEU A 314 -9.15 -52.86 -25.10
N ASP A 315 -10.19 -52.19 -24.62
CA ASP A 315 -11.56 -52.72 -24.61
C ASP A 315 -12.05 -53.03 -26.03
N ARG A 316 -11.80 -52.13 -26.99
CA ARG A 316 -12.11 -52.36 -28.41
C ARG A 316 -11.34 -53.55 -28.99
N ALA A 317 -10.04 -53.65 -28.70
CA ALA A 317 -9.21 -54.77 -29.15
C ALA A 317 -9.70 -56.11 -28.59
N ASN A 318 -10.11 -56.13 -27.31
CA ASN A 318 -10.73 -57.30 -26.67
C ASN A 318 -12.06 -57.68 -27.34
N GLN A 319 -12.92 -56.70 -27.68
CA GLN A 319 -14.19 -56.95 -28.35
C GLN A 319 -14.01 -57.62 -29.73
N VAL A 320 -13.01 -57.19 -30.50
CA VAL A 320 -12.70 -57.78 -31.82
C VAL A 320 -11.77 -59.00 -31.74
N LYS A 321 -11.35 -59.41 -30.53
CA LYS A 321 -10.46 -60.54 -30.26
C LYS A 321 -9.10 -60.45 -30.96
N ASP A 322 -8.55 -59.24 -31.11
CA ASP A 322 -7.20 -59.04 -31.64
C ASP A 322 -6.15 -59.16 -30.53
N GLU A 323 -5.60 -60.36 -30.35
CA GLU A 323 -4.63 -60.67 -29.30
C GLU A 323 -3.34 -59.82 -29.37
N ASN A 324 -2.94 -59.38 -30.56
CA ASN A 324 -1.74 -58.57 -30.73
C ASN A 324 -1.99 -57.14 -30.23
N LEU A 325 -3.12 -56.55 -30.61
CA LEU A 325 -3.52 -55.23 -30.12
C LEU A 325 -3.76 -55.23 -28.61
N VAL A 326 -4.37 -56.30 -28.06
CA VAL A 326 -4.56 -56.47 -26.62
C VAL A 326 -3.22 -56.44 -25.88
N LYS A 327 -2.23 -57.21 -26.33
CA LYS A 327 -0.88 -57.20 -25.73
C LYS A 327 -0.20 -55.83 -25.80
N ILE A 328 -0.39 -55.09 -26.90
CA ILE A 328 0.18 -53.75 -27.06
C ILE A 328 -0.47 -52.77 -26.08
N TYR A 329 -1.81 -52.70 -26.04
CA TYR A 329 -2.49 -51.73 -25.19
C TYR A 329 -2.36 -52.04 -23.70
N LEU A 330 -2.32 -53.32 -23.30
CA LEU A 330 -2.00 -53.70 -21.92
C LEU A 330 -0.64 -53.15 -21.47
N LYS A 331 0.39 -53.24 -22.32
CA LYS A 331 1.72 -52.68 -22.01
C LYS A 331 1.68 -51.16 -21.90
N GLN A 332 0.90 -50.49 -22.75
CA GLN A 332 0.76 -49.02 -22.68
C GLN A 332 0.03 -48.57 -21.42
N VAL A 333 -1.07 -49.24 -21.03
CA VAL A 333 -1.77 -48.96 -19.77
C VAL A 333 -0.84 -49.14 -18.57
N ALA A 334 -0.14 -50.28 -18.49
CA ALA A 334 0.81 -50.54 -17.40
C ALA A 334 1.95 -49.50 -17.34
N SER A 335 2.44 -49.04 -18.50
CA SER A 335 3.44 -47.97 -18.56
C SER A 335 2.90 -46.62 -18.06
N MET A 336 1.64 -46.29 -18.37
CA MET A 336 1.02 -45.07 -17.86
C MET A 336 0.72 -45.15 -16.37
N ASP A 337 0.26 -46.29 -15.85
CA ASP A 337 0.06 -46.50 -14.42
C ASP A 337 1.37 -46.30 -13.64
N ALA A 338 2.50 -46.80 -14.16
CA ALA A 338 3.82 -46.57 -13.57
C ALA A 338 4.23 -45.07 -13.60
N GLN A 339 3.96 -44.37 -14.70
CA GLN A 339 4.23 -42.93 -14.82
C GLN A 339 3.38 -42.11 -13.84
N ILE A 340 2.07 -42.40 -13.75
CA ILE A 340 1.15 -41.77 -12.80
C ILE A 340 1.62 -42.00 -11.36
N GLY A 341 2.03 -43.23 -11.02
CA GLY A 341 2.56 -43.56 -9.71
C GLY A 341 3.82 -42.75 -9.36
N ALA A 342 4.74 -42.59 -10.30
CA ALA A 342 5.93 -41.77 -10.12
C ALA A 342 5.62 -40.28 -9.93
N LEU A 343 4.68 -39.73 -10.70
CA LEU A 343 4.23 -38.35 -10.56
C LEU A 343 3.52 -38.11 -9.21
N LYS A 344 2.65 -39.03 -8.79
CA LYS A 344 1.97 -38.95 -7.47
C LYS A 344 2.96 -39.02 -6.31
N ALA A 345 4.04 -39.80 -6.44
CA ALA A 345 5.11 -39.81 -5.45
C ALA A 345 5.83 -38.45 -5.36
N GLN A 346 6.10 -37.80 -6.49
CA GLN A 346 6.69 -36.44 -6.52
C GLN A 346 5.73 -35.40 -5.90
N CYS A 347 4.43 -35.48 -6.17
CA CYS A 347 3.44 -34.62 -5.51
C CYS A 347 3.51 -34.76 -3.98
N ALA A 348 3.51 -35.99 -3.47
CA ALA A 348 3.55 -36.25 -2.03
C ALA A 348 4.84 -35.71 -1.37
N GLU A 349 5.97 -35.75 -2.08
CA GLU A 349 7.24 -35.15 -1.61
C GLU A 349 7.13 -33.63 -1.51
N ILE A 350 6.63 -32.95 -2.56
CA ILE A 350 6.46 -31.49 -2.56
C ILE A 350 5.43 -31.06 -1.52
N GLU A 351 4.34 -31.80 -1.33
CA GLU A 351 3.35 -31.53 -0.27
C GLU A 351 3.97 -31.61 1.11
N ALA A 352 4.88 -32.56 1.36
CA ALA A 352 5.59 -32.66 2.63
C ALA A 352 6.53 -31.45 2.85
N GLU A 353 7.24 -31.01 1.81
CA GLU A 353 8.09 -29.82 1.86
C GLU A 353 7.25 -28.54 2.11
N MET A 354 6.13 -28.38 1.41
CA MET A 354 5.17 -27.29 1.63
C MET A 354 4.60 -27.31 3.04
N ALA A 355 4.26 -28.48 3.59
CA ALA A 355 3.74 -28.61 4.94
C ALA A 355 4.78 -28.18 6.01
N ALA A 356 6.05 -28.57 5.83
CA ALA A 356 7.14 -28.14 6.69
C ALA A 356 7.35 -26.63 6.61
N LEU A 357 7.39 -26.08 5.39
CA LEU A 357 7.59 -24.66 5.15
C LEU A 357 6.42 -23.80 5.66
N ARG A 358 5.17 -24.26 5.50
CA ARG A 358 3.98 -23.62 6.06
C ARG A 358 4.05 -23.50 7.58
N LYS A 359 4.58 -24.53 8.27
CA LYS A 359 4.79 -24.49 9.71
C LYS A 359 5.83 -23.44 10.11
N ASP A 360 6.95 -23.39 9.38
CA ASP A 360 8.00 -22.39 9.60
C ASP A 360 7.46 -20.96 9.38
N ILE A 361 6.77 -20.73 8.26
CA ILE A 361 6.06 -19.47 7.95
C ILE A 361 5.07 -19.08 9.05
N ALA A 362 4.30 -20.03 9.58
CA ALA A 362 3.36 -19.78 10.66
C ALA A 362 4.07 -19.27 11.94
N SER A 363 5.27 -19.79 12.23
CA SER A 363 6.08 -19.38 13.37
C SER A 363 6.97 -18.14 13.14
N THR A 364 7.18 -17.71 11.90
CA THR A 364 7.97 -16.50 11.61
C THR A 364 7.33 -15.26 12.23
N SER A 365 8.13 -14.52 13.01
CA SER A 365 7.77 -13.19 13.49
C SER A 365 7.91 -12.21 12.33
N ILE A 366 6.81 -11.58 11.94
CA ILE A 366 6.78 -10.55 10.89
C ILE A 366 6.91 -9.22 11.54
#